data_AF-A0A542ZNS6-F1
#
_entry.id   AF-A0A542ZNS6-F1
#
_cell.length_a   1.000
_cell.length_b   1.000
_cell.length_c   1.000
_cell.angle_alpha   90.00
_cell.angle_beta   90.00
_cell.angle_gamma   90.00
#
_symmetry.space_group_name_H-M   'P 1'
#
loop_
_entity.id
_entity.type
_entity.pdbx_description
1 polymer ?
#
loop_
_entity_poly.entity_id
_entity_poly.type
_entity_poly.pdbx_seq_one_letter_code
_entity_poly.pdbx_strand_id
1 'polypeptide(L)'
;SDLANGYQRRAQSSDNCHGSCVKMLQFSSAGGRQQYLDLHGVTIAEPPYHSFVVHGDENTFEMRVEHFKQVGSWYWQTDGPELYTGSRMTDSFVNANDDVLKIYHSGVSIDNTVVWKFENGPVIQWGWGPRNIDGVTVRGTQVIHNRMHPWNHQYNTCVVNSSSHWADMGATNTADRSQTVKNITIEDTVVEGPVNCAISVYAQSNTENILIKNLSIDGWDRPVRSGSEADRNQFSRFEAYTDGSGTPVTIGNEHTQSRGLKLNGYRVGGVSIEKWGGNWQADQRGRLNFSGSLWENWNSWS
;
A
#
# COMPACT_ATOMS: atom_id res chain seq x y z
N SER A 1 0.58 13.45 20.38
CA SER A 1 1.32 13.67 21.65
C SER A 1 2.53 12.75 21.71
N ASP A 2 3.61 13.18 22.34
CA ASP A 2 4.89 12.44 22.42
C ASP A 2 5.19 12.01 23.87
N LEU A 3 5.31 10.70 24.08
CA LEU A 3 5.60 10.10 25.39
C LEU A 3 6.97 10.52 25.92
N ALA A 4 7.96 10.69 25.03
CA ALA A 4 9.31 11.12 25.40
C ALA A 4 9.36 12.60 25.80
N ASN A 5 8.33 13.37 25.47
CA ASN A 5 8.20 14.79 25.80
C ASN A 5 7.01 15.07 26.73
N GLY A 6 6.70 14.14 27.66
CA GLY A 6 5.66 14.34 28.67
C GLY A 6 4.27 14.59 28.10
N TYR A 7 3.91 13.89 27.02
CA TYR A 7 2.65 14.03 26.27
C TYR A 7 2.44 15.38 25.58
N GLN A 8 3.46 16.22 25.49
CA GLN A 8 3.42 17.44 24.68
C GLN A 8 3.50 17.13 23.18
N ARG A 9 3.43 18.16 22.34
CA ARG A 9 3.76 18.00 20.92
C ARG A 9 5.23 17.57 20.77
N ARG A 10 5.53 16.83 19.70
CA ARG A 10 6.90 16.46 19.32
C ARG A 10 7.79 17.70 19.36
N ALA A 11 8.96 17.59 19.97
CA ALA A 11 9.92 18.68 19.98
C ALA A 11 10.29 19.09 18.55
N GLN A 12 10.45 20.39 18.29
CA GLN A 12 10.83 20.88 16.96
C GLN A 12 12.21 20.36 16.50
N SER A 13 13.09 20.02 17.46
CA SER A 13 14.42 19.46 17.21
C SER A 13 14.42 17.96 16.88
N SER A 14 13.26 17.29 16.90
CA SER A 14 13.15 15.87 16.58
C SER A 14 12.56 15.68 15.19
N ASP A 15 13.27 14.94 14.33
CA ASP A 15 12.85 14.67 12.95
C ASP A 15 11.54 13.87 12.89
N ASN A 16 11.38 12.91 13.80
CA ASN A 16 10.17 12.12 13.96
C ASN A 16 9.95 11.71 15.42
N CYS A 17 8.80 11.10 15.71
CA CYS A 17 8.46 10.51 17.00
C CYS A 17 7.91 9.08 16.82
N HIS A 18 8.40 8.34 15.81
CA HIS A 18 7.78 7.08 15.40
C HIS A 18 7.63 6.09 16.58
N GLY A 19 8.70 5.92 17.38
CA GLY A 19 8.71 5.05 18.55
C GLY A 19 8.18 5.66 19.85
N SER A 20 7.85 6.96 19.88
CA SER A 20 7.47 7.67 21.12
C SER A 20 6.14 8.39 21.06
N CYS A 21 5.59 8.67 19.88
CA CYS A 21 4.27 9.26 19.74
C CYS A 21 3.18 8.30 20.20
N VAL A 22 2.18 8.84 20.90
CA VAL A 22 1.04 8.10 21.44
C VAL A 22 0.34 7.34 20.31
N LYS A 23 0.13 6.04 20.55
CA LYS A 23 -0.65 5.13 19.71
C LYS A 23 -2.01 4.91 20.38
N MET A 24 -3.06 4.66 19.61
CA MET A 24 -4.36 4.35 20.21
C MET A 24 -4.34 2.98 20.89
N LEU A 25 -3.69 2.00 20.24
CA LEU A 25 -3.44 0.68 20.79
C LEU A 25 -1.96 0.31 20.55
N GLN A 26 -1.29 -0.13 21.61
CA GLN A 26 0.11 -0.56 21.56
C GLN A 26 0.30 -1.85 22.37
N PHE A 27 0.98 -2.83 21.76
CA PHE A 27 1.27 -4.12 22.37
C PHE A 27 2.76 -4.46 22.31
N SER A 28 3.18 -5.43 23.12
CA SER A 28 4.52 -5.99 23.08
C SER A 28 4.46 -7.50 22.83
N SER A 29 5.30 -7.97 21.91
CA SER A 29 5.48 -9.38 21.57
C SER A 29 6.81 -9.90 22.09
N ALA A 30 6.77 -10.99 22.86
CA ALA A 30 7.93 -11.65 23.43
C ALA A 30 8.59 -12.58 22.40
N GLY A 31 9.93 -12.50 22.31
CA GLY A 31 10.71 -13.30 21.36
C GLY A 31 10.48 -14.80 21.44
N GLY A 32 10.21 -15.41 20.29
CA GLY A 32 10.12 -16.86 20.12
C GLY A 32 8.91 -17.51 20.80
N ARG A 33 7.93 -16.74 21.26
CA ARG A 33 6.69 -17.25 21.87
C ARG A 33 5.48 -16.79 21.09
N GLN A 34 4.70 -17.75 20.60
CA GLN A 34 3.44 -17.45 19.93
C GLN A 34 2.46 -16.75 20.88
N GLN A 35 1.93 -15.63 20.41
CA GLN A 35 0.92 -14.81 21.06
C GLN A 35 -0.21 -14.53 20.07
N TYR A 36 -1.41 -14.31 20.63
CA TYR A 36 -2.61 -14.05 19.87
C TYR A 36 -3.31 -12.81 20.42
N LEU A 37 -3.84 -11.97 19.52
CA LEU A 37 -4.71 -10.84 19.87
C LEU A 37 -6.03 -10.94 19.14
N ASP A 38 -7.12 -10.95 19.90
CA ASP A 38 -8.47 -10.72 19.39
C ASP A 38 -8.82 -9.23 19.50
N LEU A 39 -8.92 -8.54 18.37
CA LEU A 39 -9.36 -7.16 18.28
C LEU A 39 -10.74 -7.11 17.62
N HIS A 40 -11.79 -7.09 18.44
CA HIS A 40 -13.16 -7.22 17.95
C HIS A 40 -14.05 -6.02 18.34
N GLY A 41 -14.77 -5.46 17.36
CA GLY A 41 -15.92 -4.57 17.59
C GLY A 41 -15.62 -3.13 18.01
N VAL A 42 -14.39 -2.79 18.37
CA VAL A 42 -14.03 -1.45 18.83
C VAL A 42 -14.08 -0.41 17.72
N THR A 43 -14.38 0.84 18.09
CA THR A 43 -14.24 2.02 17.24
C THR A 43 -13.16 2.93 17.81
N ILE A 44 -12.10 3.15 17.06
CA ILE A 44 -11.06 4.14 17.35
C ILE A 44 -11.48 5.46 16.70
N ALA A 45 -11.52 6.54 17.48
CA ALA A 45 -11.88 7.87 17.01
C ALA A 45 -10.74 8.86 17.25
N GLU A 46 -10.53 9.75 16.27
CA GLU A 46 -9.58 10.88 16.33
C GLU A 46 -8.15 10.48 16.77
N PRO A 47 -7.53 9.49 16.11
CA PRO A 47 -6.17 9.07 16.45
C PRO A 47 -5.18 10.25 16.29
N PRO A 48 -4.30 10.51 17.28
CA PRO A 48 -3.34 11.61 17.21
C PRO A 48 -2.05 11.27 16.44
N TYR A 49 -1.89 10.01 16.04
CA TYR A 49 -0.77 9.40 15.31
C TYR A 49 -1.21 8.00 14.82
N HIS A 50 -0.30 7.06 14.55
CA HIS A 50 -0.63 5.71 14.11
C HIS A 50 -1.62 5.04 15.09
N SER A 51 -2.63 4.38 14.55
CA SER A 51 -3.70 3.76 15.35
C SER A 51 -3.25 2.53 16.15
N PHE A 52 -2.36 1.72 15.57
CA PHE A 52 -1.96 0.43 16.12
C PHE A 52 -0.47 0.15 15.90
N VAL A 53 0.19 -0.45 16.89
CA VAL A 53 1.55 -1.01 16.73
C VAL A 53 1.81 -2.15 17.72
N VAL A 54 2.62 -3.13 17.30
CA VAL A 54 3.25 -4.14 18.15
C VAL A 54 4.76 -3.91 18.11
N HIS A 55 5.43 -3.99 19.26
CA HIS A 55 6.88 -3.98 19.34
C HIS A 55 7.41 -5.32 19.87
N GLY A 56 8.54 -5.79 19.33
CA GLY A 56 9.17 -7.04 19.73
C GLY A 56 9.22 -8.05 18.58
N ASP A 57 8.85 -9.30 18.83
CA ASP A 57 8.84 -10.34 17.79
C ASP A 57 7.56 -10.30 16.95
N GLU A 58 7.68 -9.71 15.76
CA GLU A 58 6.60 -9.51 14.81
C GLU A 58 6.15 -10.80 14.11
N ASN A 59 6.94 -11.88 14.19
CA ASN A 59 6.63 -13.16 13.55
C ASN A 59 5.80 -14.09 14.45
N THR A 60 5.74 -13.83 15.75
CA THR A 60 5.03 -14.67 16.72
C THR A 60 3.85 -13.95 17.37
N PHE A 61 3.33 -12.89 16.74
CA PHE A 61 2.15 -12.15 17.19
C PHE A 61 1.06 -12.20 16.12
N GLU A 62 0.12 -13.13 16.26
CA GLU A 62 -0.97 -13.30 15.30
C GLU A 62 -2.22 -12.55 15.78
N MET A 63 -2.89 -11.85 14.88
CA MET A 63 -4.09 -11.07 15.17
C MET A 63 -5.32 -11.63 14.48
N ARG A 64 -6.44 -11.60 15.18
CA ARG A 64 -7.79 -11.71 14.63
C ARG A 64 -8.51 -10.40 14.83
N VAL A 65 -8.68 -9.65 13.75
CA VAL A 65 -9.37 -8.36 13.74
C VAL A 65 -10.72 -8.51 13.07
N GLU A 66 -11.80 -8.19 13.76
CA GLU A 66 -13.16 -8.39 13.23
C GLU A 66 -14.06 -7.24 13.66
N HIS A 67 -14.87 -6.71 12.74
CA HIS A 67 -15.76 -5.59 13.05
C HIS A 67 -15.02 -4.37 13.64
N PHE A 68 -13.80 -4.10 13.20
CA PHE A 68 -13.00 -2.96 13.64
C PHE A 68 -13.41 -1.69 12.90
N LYS A 69 -13.41 -0.54 13.59
CA LYS A 69 -13.65 0.76 12.96
C LYS A 69 -12.61 1.79 13.36
N GLN A 70 -12.17 2.60 12.40
CA GLN A 70 -11.40 3.82 12.63
C GLN A 70 -12.11 5.01 11.98
N VAL A 71 -12.34 6.08 12.73
CA VAL A 71 -13.06 7.28 12.30
C VAL A 71 -12.36 8.57 12.74
N GLY A 72 -12.59 9.67 12.02
CA GLY A 72 -12.06 10.98 12.40
C GLY A 72 -10.55 11.08 12.27
N SER A 73 -9.95 10.37 11.32
CA SER A 73 -8.51 10.34 11.09
C SER A 73 -8.05 11.57 10.31
N TRP A 74 -8.20 12.76 10.90
CA TRP A 74 -7.97 14.04 10.21
C TRP A 74 -6.49 14.34 9.96
N TYR A 75 -5.63 13.94 10.90
CA TYR A 75 -4.20 14.25 10.88
C TYR A 75 -3.41 13.31 9.98
N TRP A 76 -2.29 13.76 9.39
CA TRP A 76 -1.34 12.85 8.77
C TRP A 76 -0.79 11.84 9.79
N GLN A 77 -0.24 10.73 9.30
CA GLN A 77 0.27 9.63 10.13
C GLN A 77 -0.84 8.98 10.98
N THR A 78 -2.08 9.00 10.48
CA THR A 78 -3.22 8.28 11.08
C THR A 78 -3.49 7.00 10.31
N ASP A 79 -2.46 6.17 10.25
CA ASP A 79 -2.43 4.87 9.60
C ASP A 79 -3.59 4.00 10.08
N GLY A 80 -4.04 3.08 9.21
CA GLY A 80 -4.85 1.95 9.65
C GLY A 80 -4.02 0.91 10.42
N PRO A 81 -4.64 -0.19 10.88
CA PRO A 81 -3.94 -1.21 11.63
C PRO A 81 -2.91 -1.94 10.76
N GLU A 82 -1.71 -2.16 11.31
CA GLU A 82 -0.73 -3.09 10.74
C GLU A 82 -1.04 -4.51 11.22
N LEU A 83 -1.17 -5.44 10.28
CA LEU A 83 -1.41 -6.86 10.56
C LEU A 83 -0.09 -7.62 10.49
N TYR A 84 0.23 -8.35 11.55
CA TYR A 84 1.47 -9.09 11.72
C TYR A 84 1.37 -10.51 11.12
N THR A 85 2.48 -11.26 11.12
CA THR A 85 2.56 -12.57 10.44
C THR A 85 1.41 -13.51 10.82
N GLY A 86 0.75 -14.08 9.80
CA GLY A 86 -0.38 -15.02 9.96
C GLY A 86 -1.72 -14.38 10.34
N SER A 87 -1.78 -13.05 10.49
CA SER A 87 -2.97 -12.36 10.98
C SER A 87 -4.11 -12.29 9.96
N ARG A 88 -5.33 -12.08 10.47
CA ARG A 88 -6.51 -11.84 9.65
C ARG A 88 -7.31 -10.61 10.08
N MET A 89 -7.93 -9.93 9.12
CA MET A 89 -8.90 -8.87 9.35
C MET A 89 -10.17 -9.05 8.49
N THR A 90 -11.36 -8.97 9.09
CA THR A 90 -12.63 -8.98 8.36
C THR A 90 -13.61 -7.90 8.79
N ASP A 91 -14.54 -7.55 7.91
CA ASP A 91 -15.76 -6.78 8.21
C ASP A 91 -15.48 -5.42 8.86
N SER A 92 -14.52 -4.68 8.32
CA SER A 92 -13.95 -3.48 8.97
C SER A 92 -14.19 -2.20 8.17
N PHE A 93 -14.23 -1.07 8.88
CA PHE A 93 -14.32 0.28 8.28
C PHE A 93 -13.10 1.10 8.68
N VAL A 94 -12.38 1.66 7.70
CA VAL A 94 -11.17 2.44 7.99
C VAL A 94 -11.24 3.80 7.30
N ASN A 95 -11.40 4.86 8.11
CA ASN A 95 -11.06 6.22 7.69
C ASN A 95 -9.61 6.52 8.12
N ALA A 96 -8.76 6.92 7.18
CA ALA A 96 -7.34 7.19 7.43
C ALA A 96 -6.77 8.27 6.50
N ASN A 97 -5.77 9.02 7.00
CA ASN A 97 -5.01 10.03 6.25
C ASN A 97 -3.51 9.69 6.17
N ASP A 98 -3.24 8.39 6.12
CA ASP A 98 -1.95 7.77 5.81
C ASP A 98 -2.22 6.34 5.28
N ASP A 99 -1.19 5.49 5.17
CA ASP A 99 -1.31 4.08 4.76
C ASP A 99 -2.51 3.37 5.46
N VAL A 100 -3.47 2.84 4.68
CA VAL A 100 -4.71 2.25 5.24
C VAL A 100 -4.50 0.77 5.60
N LEU A 101 -4.09 -0.04 4.63
CA LEU A 101 -3.88 -1.48 4.76
C LEU A 101 -2.39 -1.78 4.57
N LYS A 102 -1.68 -1.92 5.69
CA LYS A 102 -0.24 -2.18 5.72
C LYS A 102 0.01 -3.68 5.73
N ILE A 103 0.33 -4.23 4.57
CA ILE A 103 0.57 -5.66 4.36
C ILE A 103 2.07 -5.97 4.40
N TYR A 104 2.68 -5.74 5.57
CA TYR A 104 4.14 -5.81 5.76
C TYR A 104 4.67 -7.20 6.10
N HIS A 105 3.76 -8.14 6.34
CA HIS A 105 4.04 -9.45 6.93
C HIS A 105 3.47 -10.59 6.08
N SER A 106 4.02 -11.77 6.25
CA SER A 106 3.62 -12.97 5.51
C SER A 106 2.32 -13.58 6.07
N GLY A 107 1.58 -14.31 5.24
CA GLY A 107 0.39 -15.05 5.68
C GLY A 107 -0.79 -14.17 6.10
N VAL A 108 -0.79 -12.88 5.75
CA VAL A 108 -1.86 -11.95 6.12
C VAL A 108 -3.08 -12.14 5.21
N SER A 109 -4.27 -12.16 5.81
CA SER A 109 -5.55 -12.17 5.09
C SER A 109 -6.45 -11.01 5.49
N ILE A 110 -6.97 -10.26 4.52
CA ILE A 110 -7.91 -9.16 4.74
C ILE A 110 -9.13 -9.41 3.85
N ASP A 111 -10.33 -9.34 4.42
CA ASP A 111 -11.59 -9.54 3.69
C ASP A 111 -12.62 -8.47 4.08
N ASN A 112 -13.46 -8.06 3.14
CA ASN A 112 -14.59 -7.15 3.37
C ASN A 112 -14.22 -5.88 4.16
N THR A 113 -13.47 -4.98 3.52
CA THR A 113 -13.04 -3.71 4.15
C THR A 113 -13.58 -2.50 3.40
N VAL A 114 -14.30 -1.63 4.10
CA VAL A 114 -14.76 -0.35 3.58
C VAL A 114 -13.76 0.74 3.98
N VAL A 115 -13.33 1.56 3.02
CA VAL A 115 -12.28 2.56 3.19
C VAL A 115 -12.80 3.95 2.83
N TRP A 116 -12.60 4.91 3.74
CA TRP A 116 -12.69 6.34 3.44
C TRP A 116 -11.31 6.97 3.56
N LYS A 117 -10.64 7.13 2.41
CA LYS A 117 -9.30 7.67 2.33
C LYS A 117 -9.29 9.20 2.34
N PHE A 118 -8.35 9.83 3.05
CA PHE A 118 -8.07 11.25 2.88
C PHE A 118 -6.97 11.50 1.84
N GLU A 119 -6.01 12.38 2.14
CA GLU A 119 -5.17 13.03 1.14
C GLU A 119 -3.81 12.37 1.01
N ASN A 120 -3.27 11.87 2.12
CA ASN A 120 -1.91 11.39 2.22
C ASN A 120 -1.86 9.85 2.32
N GLY A 121 -0.88 9.24 1.67
CA GLY A 121 -0.66 7.79 1.62
C GLY A 121 -1.52 7.06 0.58
N PRO A 122 -1.23 5.79 0.29
CA PRO A 122 -2.06 4.89 -0.50
C PRO A 122 -3.16 4.19 0.32
N VAL A 123 -3.98 3.37 -0.34
CA VAL A 123 -4.91 2.45 0.37
C VAL A 123 -4.18 1.18 0.81
N ILE A 124 -3.50 0.48 -0.10
CA ILE A 124 -2.73 -0.73 0.21
C ILE A 124 -1.24 -0.42 0.09
N GLN A 125 -0.44 -0.74 1.12
CA GLN A 125 0.99 -0.46 1.19
C GLN A 125 1.81 -1.69 1.57
N TRP A 126 2.93 -1.94 0.88
CA TRP A 126 3.98 -2.89 1.32
C TRP A 126 5.43 -2.39 1.19
N GLY A 127 5.64 -1.15 0.76
CA GLY A 127 6.96 -0.57 0.57
C GLY A 127 7.58 0.00 1.84
N TRP A 128 8.12 1.22 1.71
CA TRP A 128 8.95 1.95 2.69
C TRP A 128 10.34 1.37 2.94
N GLY A 129 10.58 0.11 2.59
CA GLY A 129 11.90 -0.50 2.58
C GLY A 129 11.81 -1.92 2.03
N PRO A 130 12.95 -2.62 1.86
CA PRO A 130 12.97 -4.02 1.48
C PRO A 130 12.29 -4.92 2.52
N ARG A 131 11.59 -5.97 2.09
CA ARG A 131 10.85 -6.90 2.95
C ARG A 131 10.86 -8.34 2.43
N ASN A 132 10.69 -9.29 3.35
CA ASN A 132 10.35 -10.67 3.05
C ASN A 132 8.87 -10.93 3.33
N ILE A 133 8.06 -11.01 2.27
CA ILE A 133 6.61 -11.22 2.34
C ILE A 133 6.23 -12.39 1.45
N ASP A 134 5.44 -13.32 1.98
CA ASP A 134 4.88 -14.45 1.25
C ASP A 134 3.42 -14.70 1.65
N GLY A 135 2.55 -14.96 0.67
CA GLY A 135 1.21 -15.48 0.88
C GLY A 135 0.26 -14.48 1.53
N VAL A 136 0.06 -13.32 0.90
CA VAL A 136 -0.90 -12.29 1.36
C VAL A 136 -2.13 -12.31 0.47
N THR A 137 -3.32 -12.21 1.09
CA THR A 137 -4.59 -12.05 0.36
C THR A 137 -5.36 -10.85 0.91
N VAL A 138 -5.81 -9.97 0.03
CA VAL A 138 -6.73 -8.87 0.33
C VAL A 138 -7.92 -9.00 -0.61
N ARG A 139 -9.14 -9.15 -0.09
CA ARG A 139 -10.36 -9.33 -0.87
C ARG A 139 -11.46 -8.35 -0.46
N GLY A 140 -12.24 -7.90 -1.43
CA GLY A 140 -13.48 -7.16 -1.15
C GLY A 140 -13.21 -5.81 -0.50
N THR A 141 -12.33 -5.01 -1.11
CA THR A 141 -12.02 -3.67 -0.63
C THR A 141 -12.89 -2.63 -1.34
N GLN A 142 -13.69 -1.88 -0.59
CA GLN A 142 -14.54 -0.81 -1.13
C GLN A 142 -14.00 0.55 -0.69
N VAL A 143 -13.34 1.26 -1.60
CA VAL A 143 -12.90 2.64 -1.38
C VAL A 143 -14.05 3.57 -1.77
N ILE A 144 -14.90 3.90 -0.80
CA ILE A 144 -16.13 4.69 -1.02
C ILE A 144 -15.84 6.18 -1.23
N HIS A 145 -14.73 6.66 -0.69
CA HIS A 145 -14.25 8.03 -0.86
C HIS A 145 -12.73 8.09 -0.78
N ASN A 146 -12.14 9.00 -1.55
CA ASN A 146 -10.75 9.38 -1.42
C ASN A 146 -10.58 10.89 -1.68
N ARG A 147 -9.52 11.49 -1.13
CA ARG A 147 -9.06 12.84 -1.50
C ARG A 147 -7.58 12.83 -1.87
N MET A 148 -7.09 11.72 -2.39
CA MET A 148 -5.68 11.59 -2.78
C MET A 148 -5.42 12.58 -3.90
N HIS A 149 -4.66 13.63 -3.59
CA HIS A 149 -4.50 14.75 -4.50
C HIS A 149 -3.08 14.83 -5.10
N PRO A 150 -2.98 15.17 -6.38
CA PRO A 150 -1.76 15.11 -7.18
C PRO A 150 -0.90 16.38 -7.12
N TRP A 151 -0.69 16.97 -5.95
CA TRP A 151 0.02 18.27 -5.82
C TRP A 151 1.54 18.17 -6.04
N ASN A 152 2.14 17.00 -5.91
CA ASN A 152 3.57 16.71 -6.12
C ASN A 152 3.77 15.21 -6.45
N HIS A 153 4.92 14.87 -7.06
CA HIS A 153 5.29 13.46 -7.24
C HIS A 153 5.50 12.81 -5.87
N GLN A 154 4.47 12.08 -5.43
CA GLN A 154 4.50 11.28 -4.22
C GLN A 154 4.78 9.82 -4.58
N TYR A 155 5.76 9.23 -3.91
CA TYR A 155 6.08 7.80 -4.08
C TYR A 155 5.10 6.91 -3.29
N ASN A 156 4.38 7.49 -2.32
CA ASN A 156 3.47 6.83 -1.38
C ASN A 156 1.99 7.18 -1.64
N THR A 157 1.50 6.93 -2.85
CA THR A 157 0.11 7.23 -3.25
C THR A 157 -0.44 6.12 -4.17
N CYS A 158 -1.65 6.32 -4.69
CA CYS A 158 -2.46 5.37 -5.45
C CYS A 158 -3.26 4.40 -4.58
N VAL A 159 -4.19 3.68 -5.21
CA VAL A 159 -4.97 2.63 -4.54
C VAL A 159 -4.03 1.54 -4.01
N VAL A 160 -3.09 1.09 -4.84
CA VAL A 160 -2.14 0.02 -4.51
C VAL A 160 -0.71 0.57 -4.61
N ASN A 161 0.12 0.33 -3.60
CA ASN A 161 1.43 0.96 -3.53
C ASN A 161 2.53 0.11 -2.87
N SER A 162 3.73 0.25 -3.40
CA SER A 162 4.99 0.01 -2.71
C SER A 162 5.81 1.28 -2.80
N SER A 163 5.80 2.07 -1.74
CA SER A 163 6.56 3.32 -1.66
C SER A 163 8.06 3.05 -1.78
N SER A 164 8.82 4.07 -2.21
CA SER A 164 10.28 4.11 -2.10
C SER A 164 10.73 4.14 -0.63
N HIS A 165 12.04 4.15 -0.40
CA HIS A 165 12.57 4.01 0.96
C HIS A 165 12.22 5.21 1.85
N TRP A 166 11.78 4.97 3.09
CA TRP A 166 11.37 6.03 4.01
C TRP A 166 12.50 7.02 4.36
N ALA A 167 13.75 6.53 4.36
CA ALA A 167 14.92 7.34 4.71
C ALA A 167 15.32 8.34 3.62
N ASP A 168 15.06 8.01 2.34
CA ASP A 168 15.25 8.91 1.20
C ASP A 168 14.34 8.42 0.06
N MET A 169 13.18 9.06 -0.08
CA MET A 169 12.18 8.65 -1.06
C MET A 169 12.64 8.88 -2.51
N GLY A 170 13.65 9.73 -2.74
CA GLY A 170 14.22 9.98 -4.06
C GLY A 170 15.32 8.99 -4.44
N ALA A 171 15.87 8.25 -3.48
CA ALA A 171 16.92 7.28 -3.73
C ALA A 171 16.38 6.02 -4.41
N THR A 172 17.04 5.61 -5.51
CA THR A 172 16.68 4.40 -6.28
C THR A 172 17.62 3.22 -5.98
N ASN A 173 18.59 3.39 -5.09
CA ASN A 173 19.66 2.43 -4.77
C ASN A 173 19.57 1.86 -3.34
N THR A 174 18.37 1.88 -2.76
CA THR A 174 18.07 1.43 -1.39
C THR A 174 17.44 0.04 -1.33
N ALA A 175 17.35 -0.67 -2.46
CA ALA A 175 16.76 -2.00 -2.51
C ALA A 175 17.69 -3.06 -1.90
N ASP A 176 17.12 -4.19 -1.52
CA ASP A 176 17.86 -5.37 -1.05
C ASP A 176 17.46 -6.60 -1.86
N ARG A 177 18.45 -7.18 -2.56
CA ARG A 177 18.28 -8.34 -3.44
C ARG A 177 18.25 -9.67 -2.69
N SER A 178 18.53 -9.68 -1.38
CA SER A 178 18.35 -10.85 -0.52
C SER A 178 16.90 -11.03 -0.06
N GLN A 179 16.09 -9.98 -0.20
CA GLN A 179 14.70 -9.95 0.23
C GLN A 179 13.75 -10.25 -0.94
N THR A 180 12.63 -10.91 -0.66
CA THR A 180 11.60 -11.25 -1.66
C THR A 180 10.20 -10.98 -1.16
N VAL A 181 9.45 -10.20 -1.94
CA VAL A 181 8.00 -10.01 -1.81
C VAL A 181 7.33 -10.86 -2.88
N LYS A 182 6.52 -11.84 -2.47
CA LYS A 182 5.87 -12.74 -3.41
C LYS A 182 4.49 -13.22 -2.98
N ASN A 183 3.74 -13.74 -3.95
CA ASN A 183 2.44 -14.38 -3.73
C ASN A 183 1.45 -13.45 -2.99
N ILE A 184 1.32 -12.21 -3.49
CA ILE A 184 0.31 -11.26 -3.03
C ILE A 184 -0.87 -11.32 -3.98
N THR A 185 -2.07 -11.50 -3.44
CA THR A 185 -3.33 -11.41 -4.20
C THR A 185 -4.19 -10.29 -3.62
N ILE A 186 -4.56 -9.33 -4.47
CA ILE A 186 -5.52 -8.26 -4.17
C ILE A 186 -6.70 -8.48 -5.13
N GLU A 187 -7.87 -8.79 -4.61
CA GLU A 187 -9.04 -9.20 -5.39
C GLU A 187 -10.28 -8.36 -5.04
N ASP A 188 -11.07 -8.01 -6.05
CA ASP A 188 -12.37 -7.34 -5.91
C ASP A 188 -12.25 -5.99 -5.16
N THR A 189 -11.37 -5.12 -5.67
CA THR A 189 -11.23 -3.74 -5.18
C THR A 189 -12.06 -2.79 -6.02
N VAL A 190 -13.01 -2.10 -5.40
CA VAL A 190 -13.87 -1.08 -6.03
C VAL A 190 -13.49 0.29 -5.49
N VAL A 191 -13.34 1.27 -6.37
CA VAL A 191 -13.04 2.66 -6.04
C VAL A 191 -14.14 3.55 -6.61
N GLU A 192 -14.94 4.10 -5.70
CA GLU A 192 -16.04 5.00 -6.03
C GLU A 192 -15.52 6.42 -6.26
N GLY A 193 -16.03 7.06 -7.32
CA GLY A 193 -15.64 8.40 -7.71
C GLY A 193 -14.20 8.51 -8.26
N PRO A 194 -13.74 9.75 -8.47
CA PRO A 194 -12.42 10.00 -9.02
C PRO A 194 -11.29 9.63 -8.06
N VAL A 195 -10.21 9.07 -8.59
CA VAL A 195 -8.95 8.84 -7.87
C VAL A 195 -7.77 9.39 -8.68
N ASN A 196 -6.63 9.63 -8.04
CA ASN A 196 -5.42 10.08 -8.73
C ASN A 196 -4.78 8.98 -9.59
N CYS A 197 -4.49 7.80 -9.01
CA CYS A 197 -3.80 6.71 -9.72
C CYS A 197 -4.17 5.32 -9.18
N ALA A 198 -3.97 4.29 -10.01
CA ALA A 198 -4.30 2.91 -9.66
C ALA A 198 -3.19 2.23 -8.84
N ILE A 199 -1.97 2.13 -9.40
CA ILE A 199 -0.89 1.35 -8.79
C ILE A 199 0.48 2.02 -8.94
N SER A 200 1.25 2.12 -7.86
CA SER A 200 2.65 2.54 -7.91
C SER A 200 3.55 1.61 -7.13
N VAL A 201 4.38 0.83 -7.84
CA VAL A 201 5.30 -0.14 -7.23
C VAL A 201 6.74 0.26 -7.54
N TYR A 202 7.43 0.76 -6.52
CA TYR A 202 8.87 0.95 -6.49
C TYR A 202 9.47 -0.28 -5.79
N ALA A 203 9.87 -1.28 -6.58
CA ALA A 203 10.28 -2.57 -6.05
C ALA A 203 11.65 -2.48 -5.36
N GLN A 204 11.64 -2.55 -4.02
CA GLN A 204 12.84 -2.54 -3.16
C GLN A 204 13.30 -3.95 -2.76
N SER A 205 12.61 -4.98 -3.21
CA SER A 205 12.92 -6.40 -3.02
C SER A 205 12.64 -7.15 -4.31
N ASN A 206 13.17 -8.37 -4.43
CA ASN A 206 12.73 -9.24 -5.53
C ASN A 206 11.20 -9.37 -5.45
N THR A 207 10.52 -9.21 -6.58
CA THR A 207 9.04 -9.11 -6.60
C THR A 207 8.46 -10.13 -7.56
N GLU A 208 7.62 -11.02 -7.05
CA GLU A 208 7.11 -12.15 -7.83
C GLU A 208 5.65 -12.49 -7.55
N ASN A 209 4.91 -12.86 -8.60
CA ASN A 209 3.55 -13.37 -8.51
C ASN A 209 2.62 -12.44 -7.71
N ILE A 210 2.51 -11.19 -8.18
CA ILE A 210 1.61 -10.18 -7.61
C ILE A 210 0.36 -10.14 -8.48
N LEU A 211 -0.77 -10.57 -7.94
CA LEU A 211 -2.07 -10.57 -8.61
C LEU A 211 -2.93 -9.44 -8.10
N ILE A 212 -3.37 -8.58 -9.01
CA ILE A 212 -4.45 -7.62 -8.81
C ILE A 212 -5.59 -8.04 -9.73
N LYS A 213 -6.67 -8.53 -9.12
CA LYS A 213 -7.83 -9.08 -9.82
C LYS A 213 -9.06 -8.22 -9.55
N ASN A 214 -9.80 -7.89 -10.60
CA ASN A 214 -11.04 -7.10 -10.54
C ASN A 214 -10.88 -5.75 -9.83
N LEU A 215 -9.81 -5.01 -10.14
CA LEU A 215 -9.70 -3.60 -9.73
C LEU A 215 -10.63 -2.75 -10.61
N SER A 216 -11.66 -2.15 -10.03
CA SER A 216 -12.60 -1.26 -10.72
C SER A 216 -12.51 0.16 -10.17
N ILE A 217 -12.22 1.12 -11.04
CA ILE A 217 -12.14 2.55 -10.71
C ILE A 217 -13.20 3.30 -11.51
N ASP A 218 -14.00 4.15 -10.87
CA ASP A 218 -15.02 4.95 -11.59
C ASP A 218 -14.40 5.94 -12.59
N GLY A 219 -13.34 6.62 -12.19
CA GLY A 219 -12.61 7.55 -13.07
C GLY A 219 -11.40 8.22 -12.44
N TRP A 220 -10.80 9.13 -13.19
CA TRP A 220 -9.63 9.91 -12.76
C TRP A 220 -10.04 11.31 -12.28
N ASP A 221 -9.31 11.85 -11.31
CA ASP A 221 -9.57 13.17 -10.70
C ASP A 221 -9.42 14.36 -11.64
N ARG A 222 -8.60 14.26 -12.69
CA ARG A 222 -8.59 15.20 -13.83
C ARG A 222 -8.18 14.53 -15.14
N PRO A 223 -8.53 15.11 -16.31
CA PRO A 223 -7.95 14.67 -17.58
C PRO A 223 -6.46 15.01 -17.63
N VAL A 224 -5.69 14.21 -18.38
CA VAL A 224 -4.28 14.51 -18.69
C VAL A 224 -4.23 15.72 -19.62
N ARG A 225 -3.54 16.79 -19.20
CA ARG A 225 -3.44 18.06 -19.92
C ARG A 225 -1.98 18.45 -20.18
N SER A 226 -1.34 17.73 -21.09
CA SER A 226 -0.01 18.08 -21.66
C SER A 226 1.23 17.59 -20.90
N GLY A 227 1.14 16.49 -20.15
CA GLY A 227 2.32 15.85 -19.51
C GLY A 227 2.95 16.70 -18.40
N SER A 228 2.15 17.60 -17.81
CA SER A 228 2.52 18.42 -16.66
C SER A 228 2.94 17.55 -15.48
N GLU A 229 3.67 18.11 -14.51
CA GLU A 229 4.00 17.40 -13.26
C GLU A 229 2.74 16.90 -12.55
N ALA A 230 1.68 17.69 -12.61
CA ALA A 230 0.33 17.33 -12.20
C ALA A 230 -0.20 16.05 -12.89
N ASP A 231 0.04 15.85 -14.19
CA ASP A 231 -0.36 14.64 -14.91
C ASP A 231 0.47 13.42 -14.47
N ARG A 232 1.75 13.63 -14.11
CA ARG A 232 2.65 12.53 -13.69
C ARG A 232 2.19 11.82 -12.43
N ASN A 233 1.45 12.52 -11.58
CA ASN A 233 0.92 12.00 -10.31
C ASN A 233 -0.32 11.12 -10.50
N GLN A 234 -0.87 11.08 -11.71
CA GLN A 234 -1.93 10.14 -12.07
C GLN A 234 -1.40 8.84 -12.69
N PHE A 235 -0.12 8.82 -13.03
CA PHE A 235 0.46 7.68 -13.70
C PHE A 235 0.81 6.59 -12.69
N SER A 236 0.27 5.42 -12.94
CA SER A 236 0.68 4.20 -12.28
C SER A 236 2.14 3.88 -12.64
N ARG A 237 2.92 3.45 -11.65
CA ARG A 237 4.36 3.16 -11.78
C ARG A 237 4.67 1.71 -11.48
N PHE A 238 5.66 1.18 -12.19
CA PHE A 238 6.27 -0.09 -11.89
C PHE A 238 7.74 -0.01 -12.26
N GLU A 239 8.59 -0.03 -11.25
CA GLU A 239 10.03 0.22 -11.35
C GLU A 239 10.80 -0.79 -10.51
N ALA A 240 11.95 -1.25 -11.01
CA ALA A 240 12.87 -2.10 -10.26
C ALA A 240 14.01 -1.23 -9.72
N TYR A 241 14.09 -1.07 -8.41
CA TYR A 241 15.18 -0.33 -7.78
C TYR A 241 16.43 -1.20 -7.67
N THR A 242 17.56 -0.57 -7.37
CA THR A 242 18.85 -1.24 -7.25
C THR A 242 19.30 -1.35 -5.81
N ASP A 243 20.19 -2.30 -5.53
CA ASP A 243 21.00 -2.27 -4.32
C ASP A 243 22.05 -1.14 -4.38
N GLY A 244 22.82 -0.99 -3.30
CA GLY A 244 23.90 -0.01 -3.20
C GLY A 244 25.04 -0.21 -4.21
N SER A 245 25.11 -1.37 -4.89
CA SER A 245 26.07 -1.64 -5.97
C SER A 245 25.55 -1.24 -7.35
N GLY A 246 24.29 -0.79 -7.45
CA GLY A 246 23.63 -0.47 -8.72
C GLY A 246 23.04 -1.68 -9.42
N THR A 247 22.95 -2.85 -8.77
CA THR A 247 22.32 -4.03 -9.37
C THR A 247 20.82 -4.03 -9.08
N PRO A 248 19.93 -4.15 -10.08
CA PRO A 248 18.49 -4.16 -9.85
C PRO A 248 18.00 -5.41 -9.10
N VAL A 249 16.92 -5.26 -8.35
CA VAL A 249 16.12 -6.40 -7.88
C VAL A 249 15.52 -7.17 -9.05
N THR A 250 15.27 -8.46 -8.87
CA THR A 250 14.63 -9.26 -9.89
C THR A 250 13.11 -9.14 -9.81
N ILE A 251 12.48 -8.94 -10.96
CA ILE A 251 11.02 -9.02 -11.10
C ILE A 251 10.71 -10.31 -11.84
N GLY A 252 9.75 -11.10 -11.35
CA GLY A 252 9.35 -12.31 -12.04
C GLY A 252 8.77 -12.03 -13.43
N ASN A 253 8.96 -12.95 -14.37
CA ASN A 253 8.49 -12.79 -15.74
C ASN A 253 7.00 -13.16 -15.84
N GLU A 254 6.15 -12.26 -16.34
CA GLU A 254 4.73 -12.54 -16.46
C GLU A 254 4.39 -13.31 -17.73
N HIS A 255 5.00 -12.94 -18.87
CA HIS A 255 4.62 -13.52 -20.17
C HIS A 255 4.96 -15.01 -20.30
N THR A 256 6.08 -15.44 -19.76
CA THR A 256 6.60 -16.80 -19.95
C THR A 256 6.48 -17.68 -18.71
N GLN A 257 6.37 -17.10 -17.52
CA GLN A 257 6.35 -17.83 -16.26
C GLN A 257 5.13 -17.55 -15.40
N SER A 258 4.31 -16.53 -15.75
CA SER A 258 3.23 -16.02 -14.91
C SER A 258 3.69 -15.74 -13.47
N ARG A 259 4.83 -15.07 -13.32
CA ARG A 259 5.43 -14.69 -12.03
C ARG A 259 5.62 -13.19 -11.87
N GLY A 260 5.03 -12.36 -12.73
CA GLY A 260 5.19 -10.91 -12.65
C GLY A 260 4.04 -10.23 -11.93
N LEU A 261 3.76 -8.99 -12.35
CA LEU A 261 2.58 -8.22 -11.96
C LEU A 261 1.40 -8.52 -12.91
N LYS A 262 0.30 -9.01 -12.35
CA LYS A 262 -0.89 -9.42 -13.08
C LYS A 262 -2.03 -8.46 -12.80
N LEU A 263 -2.52 -7.78 -13.83
CA LEU A 263 -3.72 -6.95 -13.76
C LEU A 263 -4.85 -7.69 -14.49
N ASN A 264 -5.56 -8.57 -13.78
CA ASN A 264 -6.69 -9.30 -14.35
C ASN A 264 -8.00 -8.57 -14.05
N GLY A 265 -8.81 -8.24 -15.07
CA GLY A 265 -10.07 -7.53 -14.88
C GLY A 265 -9.92 -6.09 -14.38
N TYR A 266 -8.79 -5.42 -14.64
CA TYR A 266 -8.62 -3.99 -14.35
C TYR A 266 -9.54 -3.14 -15.24
N ARG A 267 -10.38 -2.30 -14.62
CA ARG A 267 -11.37 -1.46 -15.30
C ARG A 267 -11.32 -0.02 -14.83
N VAL A 268 -11.56 0.90 -15.77
CA VAL A 268 -11.74 2.33 -15.50
C VAL A 268 -12.99 2.86 -16.20
N GLY A 269 -13.95 3.36 -15.43
CA GLY A 269 -15.26 3.78 -15.93
C GLY A 269 -15.96 2.66 -16.69
N GLY A 270 -15.90 1.44 -16.15
CA GLY A 270 -16.49 0.23 -16.73
C GLY A 270 -15.75 -0.36 -17.94
N VAL A 271 -14.68 0.27 -18.44
CA VAL A 271 -13.91 -0.20 -19.60
C VAL A 271 -12.69 -0.99 -19.14
N SER A 272 -12.55 -2.22 -19.65
CA SER A 272 -11.36 -3.07 -19.43
C SER A 272 -10.10 -2.42 -19.97
N ILE A 273 -9.03 -2.46 -19.18
CA ILE A 273 -7.71 -1.98 -19.55
C ILE A 273 -6.85 -3.18 -19.95
N GLU A 274 -6.37 -3.17 -21.19
CA GLU A 274 -5.69 -4.32 -21.77
C GLU A 274 -4.37 -3.91 -22.38
N LYS A 275 -3.32 -4.69 -22.10
CA LYS A 275 -1.96 -4.44 -22.61
C LYS A 275 -1.90 -4.44 -24.14
N TRP A 276 -2.75 -5.22 -24.78
CA TRP A 276 -2.85 -5.31 -26.24
C TRP A 276 -4.09 -4.61 -26.81
N GLY A 277 -4.90 -3.96 -25.96
CA GLY A 277 -6.12 -3.26 -26.34
C GLY A 277 -5.95 -1.77 -26.68
N GLY A 278 -4.71 -1.25 -26.64
CA GLY A 278 -4.40 0.13 -27.05
C GLY A 278 -4.92 1.22 -26.11
N ASN A 279 -5.30 0.89 -24.88
CA ASN A 279 -5.91 1.84 -23.94
C ASN A 279 -5.21 1.91 -22.56
N TRP A 280 -4.05 1.28 -22.42
CA TRP A 280 -3.38 1.09 -21.13
C TRP A 280 -2.37 2.17 -20.76
N GLN A 281 -1.77 2.82 -21.75
CA GLN A 281 -0.63 3.72 -21.59
C GLN A 281 -0.92 4.92 -20.68
N ALA A 282 0.14 5.60 -20.26
CA ALA A 282 0.10 6.76 -19.36
C ALA A 282 -0.91 7.85 -19.80
N ASP A 283 -0.89 8.20 -21.08
CA ASP A 283 -1.76 9.20 -21.69
C ASP A 283 -3.16 8.64 -22.06
N GLN A 284 -3.32 7.32 -22.03
CA GLN A 284 -4.57 6.61 -22.28
C GLN A 284 -5.37 6.35 -21.00
N ARG A 285 -6.51 5.67 -21.14
CA ARG A 285 -7.46 5.43 -20.05
C ARG A 285 -6.84 4.69 -18.87
N GLY A 286 -5.92 3.74 -19.11
CA GLY A 286 -5.32 2.91 -18.07
C GLY A 286 -4.30 3.60 -17.17
N ARG A 287 -3.72 4.72 -17.60
CA ARG A 287 -2.70 5.49 -16.87
C ARG A 287 -1.48 4.67 -16.44
N LEU A 288 -1.13 3.59 -17.14
CA LEU A 288 0.04 2.78 -16.79
C LEU A 288 1.28 3.35 -17.46
N ASN A 289 2.21 3.88 -16.65
CA ASN A 289 3.51 4.38 -17.06
C ASN A 289 4.63 3.52 -16.44
N PHE A 290 4.53 2.21 -16.67
CA PHE A 290 5.49 1.24 -16.18
C PHE A 290 6.81 1.34 -16.95
N SER A 291 7.93 1.03 -16.29
CA SER A 291 9.23 1.03 -16.95
C SER A 291 9.23 0.12 -18.19
N GLY A 292 9.73 0.63 -19.31
CA GLY A 292 9.84 -0.15 -20.55
C GLY A 292 10.72 -1.40 -20.40
N SER A 293 11.72 -1.36 -19.50
CA SER A 293 12.56 -2.52 -19.18
C SER A 293 11.81 -3.68 -18.53
N LEU A 294 10.62 -3.42 -17.99
CA LEU A 294 9.77 -4.41 -17.32
C LEU A 294 8.63 -4.91 -18.22
N TRP A 295 8.70 -4.69 -19.54
CA TRP A 295 7.64 -5.09 -20.47
C TRP A 295 7.24 -6.57 -20.31
N GLU A 296 8.19 -7.49 -20.15
CA GLU A 296 7.89 -8.91 -19.99
C GLU A 296 7.43 -9.31 -18.58
N ASN A 297 7.48 -8.38 -17.62
CA ASN A 297 7.24 -8.61 -16.20
C ASN A 297 5.85 -8.22 -15.71
N TRP A 298 4.98 -7.76 -16.61
CA TRP A 298 3.59 -7.48 -16.27
C TRP A 298 2.65 -7.79 -17.43
N ASN A 299 1.38 -8.02 -17.11
CA ASN A 299 0.31 -8.16 -18.08
C ASN A 299 -1.01 -7.55 -17.57
N SER A 300 -1.86 -7.13 -18.51
CA SER A 300 -3.21 -6.63 -18.21
C SER A 300 -4.21 -7.21 -19.20
N TRP A 301 -5.22 -7.92 -18.69
CA TRP A 301 -6.22 -8.65 -19.49
C TRP A 301 -7.54 -8.79 -18.72
N SER A 302 -8.64 -9.07 -19.42
CA SER A 302 -9.95 -9.35 -18.82
C SER A 302 -10.07 -10.80 -18.34
#